data_AF-A0A397RZA6-F1
#
_entry.id   AF-A0A397RZA6-F1
#
_cell.length_a   1.000
_cell.length_b   1.000
_cell.length_c   1.000
_cell.angle_alpha   90.00
_cell.angle_beta   90.00
_cell.angle_gamma   90.00
#
_symmetry.space_group_name_H-M   'P 1'
#
loop_
_entity.id
_entity.type
_entity.pdbx_description
1 polymer ?
#
loop_
_entity_poly.entity_id
_entity_poly.type
_entity_poly.pdbx_seq_one_letter_code
_entity_poly.pdbx_strand_id
1 'polypeptide(L)'
;MNDPAKWNKEDIIKIERSLHRYIPLIQFYNIEPTDFFYKVYCYKDILPQDLIHDLLEFHIVPNKKPKVNIPPSKKPNSKFELDSTLIESIHVLLFASWIDKKDSSHYNQKIFLMNLNYCIVQVGMD
;
A
#
# COMPACT_ATOMS: atom_id res chain seq x y z
N MET A 1 5.06 -15.29 -0.66
CA MET A 1 5.68 -14.69 -1.85
C MET A 1 5.54 -15.63 -3.05
N ASN A 2 4.38 -15.57 -3.68
CA ASN A 2 4.15 -16.14 -5.01
C ASN A 2 4.60 -15.11 -6.06
N ASP A 3 5.24 -15.58 -7.13
CA ASP A 3 5.67 -14.74 -8.25
C ASP A 3 4.45 -14.35 -9.09
N PRO A 4 4.10 -13.05 -9.25
CA PRO A 4 2.95 -12.62 -10.05
C PRO A 4 2.98 -13.13 -11.49
N ALA A 5 4.18 -13.37 -12.03
CA ALA A 5 4.36 -13.91 -13.37
C ALA A 5 3.87 -15.36 -13.51
N LYS A 6 3.56 -16.06 -12.40
CA LYS A 6 3.08 -17.45 -12.39
C LYS A 6 1.58 -17.58 -12.18
N TRP A 7 0.85 -16.48 -11.96
CA TRP A 7 -0.59 -16.53 -11.75
C TRP A 7 -1.33 -16.86 -13.05
N ASN A 8 -2.27 -17.79 -12.96
CA ASN A 8 -3.22 -18.03 -14.04
C ASN A 8 -4.37 -17.00 -13.99
N LYS A 9 -5.30 -17.07 -14.94
CA LYS A 9 -6.42 -16.13 -15.02
C LYS A 9 -7.34 -16.23 -13.82
N GLU A 10 -7.56 -17.44 -13.31
CA GLU A 10 -8.41 -17.70 -12.15
C GLU A 10 -7.82 -17.10 -10.87
N ASP A 11 -6.50 -17.20 -10.69
CA ASP A 11 -5.74 -16.60 -9.59
C ASP A 11 -5.85 -15.07 -9.63
N ILE A 12 -5.62 -14.47 -10.80
CA ILE A 12 -5.74 -13.02 -11.02
C ILE A 12 -7.13 -12.53 -10.60
N ILE A 13 -8.21 -13.17 -11.08
CA ILE A 13 -9.59 -12.78 -10.75
C ILE A 13 -9.87 -12.90 -9.24
N LYS A 14 -9.35 -13.94 -8.59
CA LYS A 14 -9.54 -14.17 -7.16
C LYS A 14 -8.82 -13.10 -6.32
N ILE A 15 -7.59 -12.76 -6.71
CA ILE A 15 -6.77 -11.75 -6.05
C ILE A 15 -7.38 -10.36 -6.27
N GLU A 16 -7.76 -10.02 -7.50
CA GLU A 16 -8.42 -8.75 -7.86
C GLU A 16 -9.66 -8.51 -7.00
N ARG A 17 -10.55 -9.51 -6.89
CA ARG A 17 -11.75 -9.43 -6.03
C ARG A 17 -11.42 -9.22 -4.56
N SER A 18 -10.37 -9.86 -4.07
CA SER A 18 -9.94 -9.74 -2.68
C SER A 18 -9.33 -8.36 -2.40
N LEU A 19 -8.58 -7.82 -3.37
CA LEU A 19 -7.90 -6.53 -3.30
C LEU A 19 -8.80 -5.34 -3.51
N HIS A 20 -9.86 -5.48 -4.29
CA HIS A 20 -10.71 -4.36 -4.72
C HIS A 20 -11.14 -3.44 -3.58
N ARG A 21 -11.49 -4.00 -2.40
CA ARG A 21 -11.90 -3.21 -1.22
C ARG A 21 -10.76 -2.43 -0.56
N TYR A 22 -9.52 -2.85 -0.78
CA TYR A 22 -8.34 -2.24 -0.16
C TYR A 22 -7.65 -1.23 -1.07
N ILE A 23 -7.80 -1.34 -2.39
CA ILE A 23 -7.21 -0.42 -3.37
C ILE A 23 -7.49 1.05 -3.03
N PRO A 24 -8.73 1.47 -2.69
CA PRO A 24 -9.00 2.86 -2.33
C PRO A 24 -8.31 3.35 -1.04
N LEU A 25 -7.85 2.42 -0.19
CA LEU A 25 -7.18 2.73 1.08
C LEU A 25 -5.68 2.97 0.90
N ILE A 26 -5.10 2.54 -0.22
CA ILE A 26 -3.67 2.66 -0.51
C ILE A 26 -3.38 4.06 -1.05
N GLN A 27 -2.42 4.75 -0.43
CA GLN A 27 -2.00 6.09 -0.86
C GLN A 27 -0.95 6.00 -1.97
N PHE A 28 -1.32 5.46 -3.14
CA PHE A 28 -0.39 5.23 -4.25
C PHE A 28 0.42 6.46 -4.66
N TYR A 29 -0.17 7.66 -4.60
CA TYR A 29 0.48 8.91 -4.98
C TYR A 29 1.55 9.40 -3.98
N ASN A 30 1.67 8.76 -2.82
CA ASN A 30 2.75 9.01 -1.85
C ASN A 30 3.94 8.06 -2.04
N ILE A 31 3.86 7.12 -3.00
CA ILE A 31 4.93 6.17 -3.30
C ILE A 31 5.96 6.87 -4.20
N GLU A 32 7.25 6.68 -3.94
CA GLU A 32 8.29 7.23 -4.82
C GLU A 32 8.27 6.57 -6.20
N PRO A 33 8.62 7.28 -7.30
CA PRO A 33 8.58 6.71 -8.65
C PRO A 33 9.33 5.38 -8.79
N THR A 34 10.50 5.26 -8.16
CA THR A 34 11.31 4.04 -8.15
C THR A 34 10.55 2.88 -7.51
N ASP A 35 9.96 3.12 -6.34
CA ASP A 35 9.21 2.10 -5.60
C ASP A 35 7.91 1.73 -6.32
N PHE A 36 7.22 2.69 -6.92
CA PHE A 36 6.07 2.42 -7.78
C PHE A 36 6.46 1.45 -8.90
N PHE A 37 7.55 1.72 -9.61
CA PHE A 37 7.96 0.89 -10.75
C PHE A 37 8.36 -0.53 -10.35
N TYR A 38 9.18 -0.68 -9.30
CA TYR A 38 9.71 -2.01 -8.95
C TYR A 38 8.81 -2.84 -8.02
N LYS A 39 7.93 -2.19 -7.24
CA LYS A 39 7.15 -2.88 -6.18
C LYS A 39 5.65 -2.85 -6.39
N VAL A 40 5.11 -1.89 -7.16
CA VAL A 40 3.67 -1.78 -7.41
C VAL A 40 3.34 -2.19 -8.84
N TYR A 41 4.07 -1.67 -9.81
CA TYR A 41 3.78 -1.88 -11.23
C TYR A 41 3.97 -3.33 -11.69
N CYS A 42 4.78 -4.12 -10.98
CA CYS A 42 4.89 -5.57 -11.19
C CYS A 42 3.56 -6.33 -10.98
N TYR A 43 2.57 -5.70 -10.34
CA TYR A 43 1.24 -6.24 -10.10
C TYR A 43 0.15 -5.55 -10.93
N LYS A 44 0.51 -4.88 -12.02
CA LYS A 44 -0.43 -4.14 -12.88
C LYS A 44 -1.64 -4.95 -13.35
N ASP A 45 -1.51 -6.27 -13.49
CA ASP A 45 -2.55 -7.14 -14.04
C ASP A 45 -3.70 -7.41 -13.07
N ILE A 46 -3.50 -7.17 -11.76
CA ILE A 46 -4.52 -7.29 -10.71
C ILE A 46 -5.04 -5.92 -10.23
N LEU A 47 -4.48 -4.82 -10.76
CA LEU A 47 -4.89 -3.46 -10.43
C LEU A 47 -5.81 -2.91 -11.54
N PRO A 48 -6.78 -2.05 -11.21
CA PRO A 48 -7.63 -1.39 -12.20
C PRO A 48 -6.78 -0.67 -13.24
N GLN A 49 -7.07 -0.89 -14.51
CA GLN A 49 -6.29 -0.33 -15.61
C GLN A 49 -6.24 1.20 -15.57
N ASP A 50 -7.35 1.84 -15.24
CA ASP A 50 -7.45 3.30 -15.09
C ASP A 50 -6.52 3.82 -13.98
N LEU A 51 -6.43 3.08 -12.87
CA LEU A 51 -5.53 3.43 -11.77
C LEU A 51 -4.07 3.34 -12.20
N ILE A 52 -3.67 2.27 -12.90
CA ILE A 52 -2.31 2.13 -13.41
C ILE A 52 -1.95 3.26 -14.38
N HIS A 53 -2.87 3.60 -15.27
CA HIS A 53 -2.66 4.70 -16.23
C HIS A 53 -2.48 6.04 -15.51
N ASP A 54 -3.32 6.34 -14.52
CA ASP A 54 -3.24 7.56 -13.72
C ASP A 54 -1.95 7.66 -12.93
N LEU A 55 -1.49 6.56 -12.33
CA LEU A 55 -0.23 6.52 -11.57
C LEU A 55 0.99 6.67 -12.47
N LEU A 56 0.99 6.03 -13.65
CA LEU A 56 2.04 6.21 -14.65
C LEU A 56 2.11 7.68 -15.10
N GLU A 57 0.97 8.28 -15.44
CA GLU A 57 0.90 9.68 -15.84
C GLU A 57 1.43 10.59 -14.72
N PHE A 58 1.05 10.33 -13.46
CA PHE A 58 1.52 11.08 -12.30
C PHE A 58 3.03 11.01 -12.09
N HIS A 59 3.64 9.84 -12.22
CA HIS A 59 5.08 9.66 -11.98
C HIS A 59 5.96 10.13 -13.15
N ILE A 60 5.45 10.11 -14.38
CA ILE A 60 6.23 10.44 -15.59
C ILE A 60 6.08 11.91 -15.99
N VAL A 61 4.89 12.48 -15.85
CA VAL A 61 4.61 13.85 -16.30
C VAL A 61 4.98 14.86 -15.21
N PRO A 62 5.93 15.79 -15.47
CA PRO A 62 6.32 16.79 -14.48
C PRO A 62 5.12 17.66 -14.04
N ASN A 63 5.05 17.97 -12.74
CA ASN A 63 4.01 18.80 -12.13
C ASN A 63 2.57 18.27 -12.29
N LYS A 64 2.40 17.00 -12.66
CA LYS A 64 1.07 16.38 -12.70
C LYS A 64 0.48 16.31 -11.30
N LYS A 65 -0.78 16.70 -11.16
CA LYS A 65 -1.55 16.55 -9.92
C LYS A 65 -2.35 15.24 -9.97
N PRO A 66 -2.59 14.59 -8.82
CA PRO A 66 -3.49 13.44 -8.75
C PRO A 66 -4.88 13.79 -9.30
N LYS A 67 -5.49 12.88 -10.06
CA LYS A 67 -6.85 13.07 -10.61
C LYS A 67 -7.94 12.91 -9.54
N VAL A 68 -7.66 12.14 -8.50
CA VAL A 68 -8.56 11.94 -7.36
C VAL A 68 -8.30 13.04 -6.33
N ASN A 69 -9.37 13.55 -5.71
CA ASN A 69 -9.25 14.38 -4.51
C ASN A 69 -8.70 13.51 -3.37
N ILE A 70 -7.39 13.32 -3.35
CA ILE A 70 -6.72 12.62 -2.26
C ILE A 70 -6.90 13.51 -1.03
N PRO A 71 -7.50 13.01 0.06
CA PRO A 71 -7.54 13.76 1.30
C PRO A 71 -6.08 14.13 1.63
N PRO A 72 -5.81 15.38 2.02
CA PRO A 72 -4.45 15.84 2.26
C PRO A 72 -3.77 14.81 3.15
N SER A 73 -2.59 14.32 2.71
CA SER A 73 -1.75 13.46 3.52
C SER A 73 -1.70 14.12 4.89
N LYS A 74 -2.33 13.49 5.89
CA LYS A 74 -2.16 13.91 7.27
C LYS A 74 -0.68 13.70 7.47
N LYS A 75 0.10 14.79 7.40
CA LYS A 75 1.45 14.82 7.97
C LYS A 75 1.30 14.09 9.29
N PRO A 76 2.16 13.12 9.62
CA PRO A 76 2.15 12.55 10.95
C PRO A 76 2.47 13.69 11.90
N ASN A 77 1.44 14.40 12.34
CA ASN A 77 1.41 15.00 13.65
C ASN A 77 1.87 13.85 14.54
N SER A 78 2.84 14.10 15.42
CA SER A 78 3.50 13.11 16.28
C SER A 78 2.57 12.36 17.25
N LYS A 79 1.26 12.41 17.01
CA LYS A 79 0.19 11.73 17.71
C LYS A 79 -0.71 11.08 16.65
N PHE A 80 -0.35 9.87 16.23
CA PHE A 80 -1.27 8.97 15.56
C PHE A 80 -2.26 8.50 16.64
N GLU A 81 -3.34 9.26 16.86
CA GLU A 81 -4.45 8.83 17.69
C GLU A 81 -5.28 7.84 16.87
N LEU A 82 -5.03 6.55 17.10
CA LEU A 82 -5.91 5.49 16.65
C LEU A 82 -7.24 5.66 17.38
N ASP A 83 -8.25 6.15 16.68
CA ASP A 83 -9.64 6.17 17.16
C ASP A 83 -10.28 4.78 16.94
N SER A 84 -9.59 3.73 17.39
CA SER A 84 -10.09 2.37 17.34
C SER A 84 -10.30 1.88 18.76
N THR A 85 -11.53 1.50 19.07
CA THR A 85 -11.89 0.87 20.35
C THR A 85 -11.36 -0.56 20.45
N LEU A 86 -10.95 -1.17 19.33
CA LEU A 86 -10.55 -2.57 19.23
C LEU A 86 -9.03 -2.75 19.01
N ILE A 87 -8.39 -1.81 18.30
CA ILE A 87 -6.99 -1.94 17.89
C ILE A 87 -6.16 -0.79 18.47
N GLU A 88 -5.38 -1.11 19.50
CA GLU A 88 -4.40 -0.20 20.09
C GLU A 88 -3.10 -0.13 19.28
N SER A 89 -2.31 0.93 19.49
CA SER A 89 -1.01 1.11 18.81
C SER A 89 -0.04 -0.04 19.02
N ILE A 90 -0.14 -0.78 20.12
CA ILE A 90 0.72 -1.94 20.39
C ILE A 90 0.37 -3.13 19.48
N HIS A 91 -0.91 -3.35 19.19
CA HIS A 91 -1.35 -4.40 18.24
C HIS A 91 -0.86 -4.08 16.83
N VAL A 92 -0.88 -2.80 16.49
CA VAL A 92 -0.37 -2.30 15.22
C VAL A 92 1.14 -2.54 15.07
N LEU A 93 1.93 -2.27 16.12
CA LEU A 93 3.38 -2.58 16.13
C LEU A 93 3.65 -4.08 16.03
N LEU A 94 2.84 -4.90 16.70
CA LEU A 94 2.95 -6.36 16.66
C LEU A 94 2.65 -6.91 15.25
N PHE A 95 1.62 -6.41 14.58
CA PHE A 95 1.31 -6.81 13.20
C PHE A 95 2.43 -6.42 12.24
N ALA A 96 3.00 -5.22 12.36
CA ALA A 96 4.14 -4.81 11.55
C ALA A 96 5.35 -5.72 11.79
N SER A 97 5.63 -6.08 13.05
CA SER A 97 6.74 -6.96 13.41
C SER A 97 6.58 -8.37 12.83
N TRP A 98 5.35 -8.89 12.79
CA TRP A 98 5.02 -10.17 12.16
C TRP A 98 5.22 -10.15 10.64
N ILE A 99 4.82 -9.06 9.98
CA ILE A 99 4.94 -8.93 8.52
C ILE A 99 6.41 -8.78 8.12
N ASP A 100 7.15 -7.93 8.82
CA ASP A 100 8.55 -7.65 8.52
C ASP A 100 9.52 -8.72 9.09
N LYS A 101 8.99 -9.72 9.82
CA LYS A 101 9.75 -10.78 10.52
C LYS A 101 10.88 -10.21 11.38
N LYS A 102 10.61 -9.10 12.07
CA LYS A 102 11.55 -8.40 12.97
C LYS A 102 10.91 -8.22 14.34
N ASP A 103 11.73 -7.94 15.34
CA ASP A 103 11.22 -7.61 16.68
C ASP A 103 10.47 -6.28 16.69
N SER A 104 9.40 -6.23 17.48
CA SER A 104 8.52 -5.05 17.59
C SER A 104 9.23 -3.82 18.18
N SER A 105 10.33 -4.03 18.90
CA SER A 105 11.20 -2.99 19.47
C SER A 105 11.91 -2.14 18.40
N HIS A 106 11.97 -2.60 17.15
CA HIS A 106 12.57 -1.87 16.04
C HIS A 106 11.63 -0.83 15.39
N TYR A 107 10.34 -0.83 15.76
CA TYR A 107 9.34 0.06 15.17
C TYR A 107 9.03 1.24 16.09
N ASN A 108 9.37 2.44 15.63
CA ASN A 108 8.76 3.67 16.15
C ASN A 108 7.53 4.01 15.30
N GLN A 109 6.52 4.64 15.90
CA GLN A 109 5.23 5.02 15.29
C GLN A 109 5.34 5.66 13.87
N LYS A 110 6.47 6.31 13.57
CA LYS A 110 6.77 6.93 12.27
C LYS A 110 7.13 5.94 11.15
N ILE A 111 7.76 4.81 11.49
CA ILE A 111 8.16 3.74 10.55
C ILE A 111 6.92 2.95 10.09
N PHE A 112 5.88 2.90 10.92
CA PHE A 112 4.64 2.18 10.64
C PHE A 112 3.84 2.71 9.44
N LEU A 113 3.80 4.03 9.19
CA LEU A 113 3.02 4.57 8.05
C LEU A 113 3.63 4.23 6.68
N MET A 114 4.97 4.13 6.61
CA MET A 114 5.65 3.65 5.40
C MET A 114 5.43 2.15 5.24
N ASN A 115 5.48 1.39 6.34
CA ASN A 115 5.32 -0.05 6.31
C ASN A 115 3.86 -0.48 6.11
N LEU A 116 2.83 0.26 6.55
CA LEU A 116 1.43 -0.13 6.32
C LEU A 116 1.04 0.00 4.85
N ASN A 117 1.48 1.05 4.14
CA ASN A 117 1.32 1.14 2.70
C ASN A 117 2.05 -0.01 1.99
N TYR A 118 3.27 -0.30 2.42
CA TYR A 118 4.05 -1.43 1.91
C TYR A 118 3.40 -2.79 2.22
N CYS A 119 2.81 -2.95 3.41
CA CYS A 119 2.16 -4.16 3.89
C CYS A 119 0.77 -4.37 3.29
N ILE A 120 0.00 -3.33 2.98
CA ILE A 120 -1.29 -3.50 2.26
C ILE A 120 -1.01 -3.91 0.82
N VAL A 121 0.03 -3.36 0.20
CA VAL A 121 0.53 -3.84 -1.10
C VAL A 121 0.99 -5.31 -0.97
N GLN A 122 1.80 -5.65 0.05
CA GLN A 122 2.33 -7.00 0.21
C GLN A 122 1.28 -8.06 0.61
N VAL A 123 0.48 -7.81 1.66
CA VAL A 123 -0.55 -8.72 2.20
C VAL A 123 -1.75 -8.84 1.26
N GLY A 124 -2.03 -7.80 0.47
CA GLY A 124 -3.05 -7.88 -0.56
C GLY A 124 -2.62 -8.74 -1.76
N MET A 125 -1.32 -9.02 -1.90
CA MET A 125 -0.71 -9.70 -3.05
C MET A 125 -0.05 -11.05 -2.68
N ASP A 126 -0.15 -11.49 -1.42
CA ASP A 126 0.31 -12.79 -0.91
C ASP A 126 -0.85 -13.79 -0.69
#